data_AF-K9STK7-F1
#
_entry.id   AF-K9STK7-F1
#
_cell.length_a   1.000
_cell.length_b   1.000
_cell.length_c   1.000
_cell.angle_alpha   90.00
_cell.angle_beta   90.00
_cell.angle_gamma   90.00
#
_symmetry.space_group_name_H-M   'P 1'
#
loop_
_entity.id
_entity.type
_entity.pdbx_description
1 polymer ?
#
loop_
_entity_poly.entity_id
_entity_poly.type
_entity_poly.pdbx_seq_one_letter_code
_entity_poly.pdbx_strand_id
1 'polypeptide(L)'
;MIHKTAKSFWKCYENLPIEIRNLANKNFELLKSDIYHPSLQFKKVGRVWSARVGISYRAVSAEVEDGYLWIWIGSHQDYDKLIAKM
;
A
#
# COMPACT_ATOMS: atom_id res chain seq x y z
N MET A 1 4.88 -8.08 -13.67
CA MET A 1 4.75 -8.18 -12.20
C MET A 1 3.27 -8.12 -11.84
N ILE A 2 2.79 -9.05 -11.01
CA ILE A 2 1.38 -9.18 -10.66
C ILE A 2 1.11 -8.43 -9.35
N HIS A 3 0.02 -7.68 -9.29
CA HIS A 3 -0.50 -7.09 -8.07
C HIS A 3 -1.83 -7.75 -7.71
N LYS A 4 -1.89 -8.40 -6.55
CA LYS A 4 -3.11 -9.03 -6.00
C LYS A 4 -3.53 -8.29 -4.73
N THR A 5 -4.80 -8.38 -4.37
CA THR A 5 -5.34 -7.79 -3.14
C THR A 5 -5.97 -8.89 -2.27
N ALA A 6 -5.64 -8.90 -0.99
CA ALA A 6 -6.30 -9.76 -0.02
C ALA A 6 -7.64 -9.15 0.41
N LYS A 7 -8.54 -9.98 0.96
CA LYS A 7 -9.81 -9.49 1.54
C LYS A 7 -9.59 -8.46 2.66
N SER A 8 -8.52 -8.59 3.44
CA SER A 8 -8.15 -7.63 4.49
C SER A 8 -7.85 -6.24 3.93
N PHE A 9 -7.23 -6.17 2.75
CA PHE A 9 -6.94 -4.91 2.09
C PHE A 9 -8.23 -4.18 1.73
N TRP A 10 -9.17 -4.86 1.08
CA TRP A 10 -10.46 -4.27 0.70
C TRP A 10 -11.25 -3.78 1.90
N LYS A 11 -11.28 -4.56 2.98
CA LYS A 11 -11.91 -4.13 4.24
C LYS A 11 -11.31 -2.83 4.77
N CYS A 12 -10.00 -2.65 4.71
CA CYS A 12 -9.38 -1.39 5.11
C CYS A 12 -9.69 -0.26 4.10
N TYR A 13 -9.55 -0.55 2.81
CA TYR A 13 -9.76 0.39 1.72
C TYR A 13 -11.17 0.99 1.71
N GLU A 14 -12.19 0.16 1.91
CA GLU A 14 -13.61 0.57 1.93
C GLU A 14 -13.94 1.53 3.08
N ASN A 15 -13.19 1.44 4.19
CA ASN A 15 -13.33 2.35 5.33
C ASN A 15 -12.59 3.68 5.16
N LEU A 16 -11.84 3.86 4.06
CA LEU A 16 -11.14 5.12 3.80
C LEU A 16 -12.10 6.19 3.26
N PRO A 17 -11.85 7.47 3.57
CA PRO A 17 -12.50 8.57 2.89
C PRO A 17 -12.37 8.47 1.37
N ILE A 18 -13.40 8.94 0.64
CA ILE A 18 -13.47 8.78 -0.82
C ILE A 18 -12.27 9.42 -1.53
N GLU A 19 -11.79 10.54 -1.04
CA GLU A 19 -10.63 11.25 -1.57
C GLU A 19 -9.34 10.43 -1.42
N ILE A 20 -9.20 9.67 -0.33
CA ILE A 20 -8.03 8.80 -0.12
C ILE A 20 -8.12 7.56 -0.99
N ARG A 21 -9.32 7.00 -1.19
CA ARG A 21 -9.58 5.92 -2.16
C ARG A 21 -9.17 6.33 -3.57
N ASN A 22 -9.60 7.52 -4.01
CA ASN A 22 -9.23 8.07 -5.32
C ASN A 22 -7.72 8.26 -5.46
N LEU A 23 -7.06 8.78 -4.42
CA LEU A 23 -5.60 8.93 -4.39
C LEU A 23 -4.87 7.58 -4.44
N ALA A 24 -5.35 6.58 -3.70
CA ALA A 24 -4.81 5.22 -3.72
C ALA A 24 -4.93 4.59 -5.11
N ASN A 25 -6.08 4.73 -5.77
CA ASN A 25 -6.26 4.26 -7.15
C ASN A 25 -5.29 4.92 -8.12
N LYS A 26 -5.16 6.26 -8.06
CA LYS A 26 -4.22 7.00 -8.90
C LYS A 26 -2.78 6.54 -8.69
N ASN A 27 -2.37 6.38 -7.44
CA ASN A 27 -1.01 5.93 -7.12
C ASN A 27 -0.78 4.47 -7.50
N PHE A 28 -1.82 3.63 -7.47
CA PHE A 28 -1.73 2.25 -7.95
C PHE A 28 -1.53 2.19 -9.47
N GLU A 29 -2.24 3.02 -10.24
CA GLU A 29 -1.98 3.16 -11.68
C GLU A 29 -0.54 3.62 -11.95
N LEU A 30 -0.05 4.62 -11.20
CA LEU A 30 1.33 5.09 -11.30
C LEU A 30 2.34 3.97 -10.98
N LEU A 31 2.09 3.20 -9.91
CA LEU A 31 2.94 2.10 -9.50
C LEU A 31 3.08 1.04 -10.61
N LYS A 32 1.98 0.70 -11.29
CA LYS A 32 2.02 -0.27 -12.40
C LYS A 32 2.87 0.22 -13.57
N SER A 33 2.90 1.53 -13.82
CA SER A 33 3.73 2.12 -14.88
C SER A 33 5.18 2.34 -14.48
N ASP A 34 5.43 2.74 -13.23
CA ASP A 34 6.75 3.06 -12.70
C ASP A 34 6.81 2.73 -11.21
N ILE A 35 7.34 1.54 -10.90
CA ILE A 35 7.50 1.07 -9.52
C ILE A 35 8.54 1.88 -8.73
N TYR A 36 9.42 2.62 -9.40
CA TYR A 36 10.48 3.42 -8.79
C TYR A 36 10.12 4.90 -8.65
N HIS A 37 8.88 5.27 -8.99
CA HIS A 37 8.46 6.66 -8.95
C HIS A 37 8.64 7.24 -7.53
N PRO A 38 9.43 8.33 -7.35
CA PRO A 38 9.83 8.80 -6.03
C PRO A 38 8.68 9.18 -5.10
N SER A 39 7.55 9.63 -5.65
CA SER A 39 6.36 9.99 -4.86
C SER A 39 5.72 8.80 -4.16
N LEU A 40 5.84 7.59 -4.73
CA LEU A 40 5.30 6.37 -4.16
C LEU A 40 6.15 5.89 -3.00
N GLN A 41 7.43 6.25 -2.94
CA GLN A 41 8.38 5.75 -1.95
C GLN A 41 8.26 4.23 -1.74
N PHE A 42 8.02 3.50 -2.84
CA PHE A 42 7.73 2.08 -2.78
C PHE A 42 9.01 1.33 -2.43
N LYS A 43 9.05 0.78 -1.22
CA LYS A 43 10.28 0.19 -0.67
C LYS A 43 10.00 -0.94 0.30
N LYS A 44 10.98 -1.81 0.47
CA LYS A 44 10.97 -2.88 1.46
C LYS A 44 11.16 -2.32 2.87
N VAL A 45 10.35 -2.77 3.81
CA VAL A 45 10.38 -2.43 5.24
C VAL A 45 10.25 -3.72 6.03
N GLY A 46 11.37 -4.22 6.57
CA GLY A 46 11.42 -5.54 7.18
C GLY A 46 11.07 -6.64 6.17
N ARG A 47 9.99 -7.39 6.45
CA ARG A 47 9.51 -8.50 5.59
C ARG A 47 8.42 -8.10 4.60
N VAL A 48 7.98 -6.85 4.62
CA VAL A 48 6.89 -6.34 3.78
C VAL A 48 7.39 -5.22 2.87
N TRP A 49 6.57 -4.83 1.91
CA TRP A 49 6.77 -3.66 1.08
C TRP A 49 5.73 -2.59 1.44
N SER A 50 6.15 -1.33 1.44
CA SER A 50 5.32 -0.18 1.81
C SER A 50 5.28 0.84 0.68
N ALA A 51 4.09 1.34 0.37
CA ALA A 51 3.87 2.41 -0.61
C ALA A 51 3.19 3.61 0.06
N ARG A 52 3.60 4.81 -0.35
CA ARG A 52 2.98 6.09 -0.03
C ARG A 52 1.73 6.29 -0.89
N VAL A 53 0.59 6.45 -0.23
CA VAL A 53 -0.67 6.86 -0.88
C VAL A 53 -0.77 8.39 -0.84
N GLY A 54 -0.57 8.98 0.33
CA GLY A 54 -0.49 10.42 0.52
C GLY A 54 0.43 10.74 1.71
N ILE A 55 0.48 11.98 2.15
CA ILE A 55 1.37 12.33 3.28
C ILE A 55 1.04 11.50 4.53
N SER A 56 -0.25 11.34 4.84
CA SER A 56 -0.76 10.65 6.03
C SER A 56 -1.26 9.22 5.81
N TYR A 57 -1.06 8.61 4.63
CA TYR A 57 -1.59 7.27 4.32
C TYR A 57 -0.55 6.38 3.65
N ARG A 58 -0.56 5.09 4.01
CA ARG A 58 0.33 4.04 3.49
C ARG A 58 -0.47 2.82 3.07
N ALA A 59 0.07 2.07 2.12
CA ALA A 59 -0.38 0.73 1.75
C ALA A 59 0.77 -0.27 1.96
N VAL A 60 0.43 -1.49 2.36
CA VAL A 60 1.41 -2.55 2.67
C VAL A 60 1.11 -3.80 1.87
N SER A 61 2.15 -4.40 1.30
CA SER A 61 2.09 -5.67 0.60
C SER A 61 3.12 -6.67 1.12
N ALA A 62 2.78 -7.95 1.02
CA ALA A 62 3.75 -9.03 1.08
C ALA A 62 4.33 -9.27 -0.32
N GLU A 63 5.61 -9.61 -0.39
CA GLU A 63 6.25 -10.10 -1.61
C GLU A 63 5.81 -11.54 -1.85
N VAL A 64 5.41 -11.85 -3.09
CA VAL A 64 5.02 -13.19 -3.55
C VAL A 64 5.79 -13.51 -4.83
N GLU A 65 5.83 -14.77 -5.24
CA GLU A 65 6.66 -15.27 -6.34
C GLU A 65 6.64 -14.38 -7.60
N ASP A 66 5.46 -13.89 -8.01
CA ASP A 66 5.29 -13.09 -9.23
C ASP A 66 5.00 -11.59 -8.98
N GLY A 67 5.14 -11.09 -7.75
CA GLY A 67 4.93 -9.67 -7.44
C GLY A 67 4.47 -9.40 -6.01
N TYR A 68 3.32 -8.74 -5.85
CA TYR A 68 2.90 -8.19 -4.56
C TYR A 68 1.46 -8.56 -4.23
N LEU A 69 1.26 -9.05 -3.00
CA LEU A 69 -0.05 -9.22 -2.39
C LEU A 69 -0.30 -8.08 -1.41
N TRP A 70 -1.17 -7.15 -1.78
CA TRP A 70 -1.60 -6.05 -0.90
C TRP A 70 -2.51 -6.58 0.20
N ILE A 71 -2.14 -6.31 1.45
CA ILE A 71 -2.81 -6.86 2.63
C ILE A 71 -3.42 -5.79 3.53
N TRP A 72 -2.97 -4.54 3.41
CA TRP A 72 -3.41 -3.44 4.27
C TRP A 72 -3.25 -2.07 3.59
N ILE A 73 -4.11 -1.11 3.95
CA ILE A 73 -4.00 0.31 3.61
C ILE A 73 -4.62 1.13 4.73
N GLY A 74 -4.03 2.27 5.10
CA GLY A 74 -4.54 3.05 6.22
C GLY A 74 -3.68 4.25 6.58
N SER A 75 -4.00 4.86 7.72
CA SER A 75 -3.32 6.05 8.23
C SER A 75 -1.86 5.76 8.55
N HIS A 76 -1.00 6.78 8.52
CA HIS A 76 0.39 6.66 8.93
C HIS A 76 0.52 6.20 10.39
N GLN A 77 -0.37 6.67 11.26
CA GLN A 77 -0.36 6.29 12.67
C GLN A 77 -0.65 4.79 12.86
N ASP A 78 -1.59 4.24 12.11
CA ASP A 78 -1.90 2.82 12.17
C ASP A 78 -0.85 1.97 11.46
N TYR A 79 -0.22 2.52 10.40
CA TYR A 79 0.96 1.93 9.78
C TYR A 79 2.10 1.78 10.78
N ASP A 80 2.42 2.81 11.56
CA ASP A 80 3.50 2.75 12.55
C ASP A 80 3.24 1.65 13.59
N LYS A 81 2.00 1.54 14.08
CA LYS A 81 1.58 0.46 15.00
C LYS A 81 1.64 -0.92 14.35
N LEU A 82 1.30 -1.02 13.06
CA LEU A 82 1.34 -2.28 12.30
C LEU A 82 2.78 -2.77 12.16
N ILE A 83 3.69 -1.90 11.73
CA ILE A 83 5.10 -2.23 11.51
C ILE A 83 5.80 -2.55 12.83
N ALA A 84 5.48 -1.85 13.93
CA ALA A 84 6.06 -2.13 15.23
C ALA A 84 5.72 -3.54 15.78
N LYS A 85 4.72 -4.21 15.22
CA LYS A 85 4.30 -5.57 15.61
C LYS A 85 4.83 -6.67 14.68
N MET A 86 5.58 -6.30 13.63
CA MET A 86 6.09 -7.21 12.59
C MET A 86 7.57 -7.58 12.78
#